data_AF-A0A1B8XU25-F1
#
_entry.id   AF-A0A1B8XU25-F1
#
_cell.length_a   1.000
_cell.length_b   1.000
_cell.length_c   1.000
_cell.angle_alpha   90.00
_cell.angle_beta   90.00
_cell.angle_gamma   90.00
#
_symmetry.space_group_name_H-M   'P 1'
#
loop_
_entity.id
_entity.type
_entity.pdbx_description
1 polymer ?
#
loop_
_entity_poly.entity_id
_entity_poly.type
_entity_poly.pdbx_seq_one_letter_code
_entity_poly.pdbx_strand_id
1 'polypeptide(L)'
;AGCGRTGVICMVEYIQSLLQRQRVPADFSIFNAVLQMRRQRPSAVQTQEQYEFLYHAVTEMFDKELQTSRCYENLKEDKSPLYDDATSVLSALRQLPPQRKKPPAR
;
A
#
# COMPACT_ATOMS: atom_id res chain seq x y z
N ALA A 1 18.07 -17.85 -20.61
CA ALA A 1 18.14 -17.83 -19.13
C ALA A 1 17.27 -16.68 -18.58
N GLY A 2 16.22 -16.98 -17.82
CA GLY A 2 15.27 -16.00 -17.27
C GLY A 2 15.61 -15.48 -15.85
N CYS A 3 16.71 -15.95 -15.24
CA CYS A 3 16.93 -15.82 -13.80
C CYS A 3 17.18 -14.38 -13.31
N GLY A 4 17.87 -13.53 -14.09
CA GLY A 4 18.14 -12.14 -13.70
C GLY A 4 16.87 -11.30 -13.64
N ARG A 5 16.17 -11.17 -14.78
CA ARG A 5 14.91 -10.40 -14.91
C ARG A 5 13.80 -10.94 -14.00
N THR A 6 13.60 -12.25 -13.92
CA THR A 6 12.63 -12.83 -12.99
C THR A 6 12.99 -12.50 -11.54
N GLY A 7 14.28 -12.51 -11.17
CA GLY A 7 14.73 -12.08 -9.85
C GLY A 7 14.37 -10.63 -9.53
N VAL A 8 14.53 -9.72 -10.50
CA VAL A 8 14.13 -8.31 -10.34
C VAL A 8 12.63 -8.17 -10.11
N ILE A 9 11.81 -8.84 -10.93
CA ILE A 9 10.35 -8.79 -10.78
C ILE A 9 9.92 -9.32 -9.40
N CYS A 10 10.45 -10.49 -8.99
CA CYS A 10 10.15 -11.05 -7.68
C CYS A 10 10.58 -10.14 -6.53
N MET A 11 11.71 -9.42 -6.66
CA MET A 11 12.16 -8.47 -5.64
C MET A 11 11.21 -7.27 -5.52
N VAL A 12 10.79 -6.72 -6.65
CA VAL A 12 9.82 -5.62 -6.70
C VAL A 12 8.51 -6.05 -6.05
N GLU A 13 7.96 -7.20 -6.42
CA GLU A 13 6.72 -7.74 -5.85
C GLU A 13 6.85 -7.99 -4.34
N TYR A 14 7.98 -8.56 -3.90
CA TYR A 14 8.26 -8.78 -2.48
C TYR A 14 8.22 -7.47 -1.70
N ILE A 15 8.93 -6.44 -2.16
CA ILE A 15 9.01 -5.15 -1.47
C ILE A 15 7.66 -4.42 -1.50
N GLN A 16 6.96 -4.45 -2.63
CA GLN A 16 5.60 -3.92 -2.73
C GLN A 16 4.66 -4.58 -1.71
N SER A 17 4.76 -5.90 -1.52
CA SER A 17 3.96 -6.60 -0.51
C SER A 17 4.31 -6.19 0.93
N LEU A 18 5.57 -5.85 1.22
CA LEU A 18 5.98 -5.34 2.52
C LEU A 18 5.40 -3.94 2.78
N LEU A 19 5.42 -3.07 1.77
CA LEU A 19 4.83 -1.73 1.82
C LEU A 19 3.33 -1.80 2.07
N GLN A 20 2.59 -2.55 1.26
CA GLN A 20 1.13 -2.70 1.37
C GLN A 20 0.68 -3.24 2.74
N ARG A 21 1.49 -4.12 3.34
CA ARG A 21 1.19 -4.71 4.65
C ARG A 21 1.72 -3.89 5.83
N GLN A 22 2.42 -2.78 5.56
CA GLN A 22 3.16 -1.97 6.54
C GLN A 22 4.08 -2.83 7.43
N ARG A 23 4.78 -3.80 6.83
CA ARG A 23 5.71 -4.71 7.53
C ARG A 23 7.15 -4.49 7.11
N VAL A 24 7.49 -3.29 6.66
CA VAL A 24 8.88 -2.92 6.35
C VAL A 24 9.67 -2.85 7.66
N PRO A 25 10.74 -3.66 7.82
CA PRO A 25 11.61 -3.58 8.99
C PRO A 25 12.34 -2.23 9.08
N ALA A 26 12.68 -1.79 10.29
CA ALA A 26 13.44 -0.55 10.50
C ALA A 26 14.85 -0.60 9.90
N ASP A 27 15.44 -1.79 9.81
CA ASP A 27 16.75 -2.10 9.24
C ASP A 27 16.66 -2.61 7.79
N PHE A 28 15.54 -2.33 7.11
CA PHE A 28 15.33 -2.79 5.74
C PHE A 28 16.45 -2.31 4.81
N SER A 29 17.01 -3.26 4.06
CA SER A 29 18.06 -3.02 3.07
C SER A 29 17.81 -3.86 1.83
N ILE A 30 17.76 -3.19 0.68
CA ILE A 30 17.61 -3.84 -0.64
C ILE A 30 18.74 -4.84 -0.87
N PHE A 31 19.96 -4.51 -0.45
CA PHE A 31 21.12 -5.40 -0.55
C PHE A 31 20.90 -6.71 0.22
N ASN A 32 20.48 -6.61 1.49
CA ASN A 32 20.22 -7.78 2.33
C ASN A 32 19.07 -8.63 1.76
N ALA A 33 18.03 -7.98 1.22
CA ALA A 33 16.91 -8.67 0.62
C ALA A 33 17.31 -9.43 -0.67
N VAL A 34 18.13 -8.82 -1.54
CA VAL A 34 18.68 -9.48 -2.72
C VAL A 34 19.62 -10.63 -2.32
N LEU A 35 20.44 -10.45 -1.29
CA LEU A 35 21.32 -11.50 -0.78
C LEU A 35 20.51 -12.70 -0.26
N GLN A 36 19.42 -12.45 0.47
CA GLN A 36 18.51 -13.50 0.92
C GLN A 36 17.81 -14.22 -0.24
N MET A 37 17.39 -13.48 -1.28
CA MET A 37 16.82 -14.09 -2.48
C MET A 37 17.84 -15.00 -3.18
N ARG A 38 19.10 -14.56 -3.31
CA ARG A 38 20.17 -15.36 -3.93
C ARG A 38 20.52 -16.63 -3.15
N ARG A 39 20.28 -16.66 -1.83
CA ARG A 39 20.40 -17.90 -1.03
C ARG A 39 19.38 -18.95 -1.43
N GLN A 40 18.17 -18.54 -1.84
CA GLN A 40 17.11 -19.45 -2.27
C GLN A 40 17.20 -19.78 -3.77
N ARG A 41 17.53 -18.79 -4.60
CA ARG A 41 17.68 -18.94 -6.05
C ARG A 41 18.97 -18.27 -6.52
N PRO A 42 20.05 -19.05 -6.71
CA PRO A 42 21.30 -18.53 -7.23
C PRO A 42 21.09 -17.76 -8.53
N SER A 43 21.88 -16.70 -8.73
CA SER A 43 21.85 -15.87 -9.94
C SER A 43 20.56 -15.06 -10.16
N ALA A 44 19.83 -14.72 -9.09
CA ALA A 44 18.83 -13.65 -9.12
C ALA A 44 19.53 -12.27 -9.19
N VAL A 45 18.97 -11.34 -9.99
CA VAL A 45 19.48 -9.95 -10.18
C VAL A 45 20.97 -9.93 -10.53
N GLN A 46 21.35 -10.32 -11.75
CA GLN A 46 22.75 -10.69 -12.05
C GLN A 46 23.66 -9.50 -12.35
N THR A 47 23.13 -8.49 -13.04
CA THR A 47 23.93 -7.38 -13.55
C THR A 47 23.75 -6.14 -12.67
N GLN A 48 24.70 -5.22 -12.76
CA GLN A 48 24.64 -3.97 -12.04
C GLN A 48 23.39 -3.17 -12.43
N GLU A 49 23.08 -3.11 -13.72
CA GLU A 49 21.94 -2.36 -14.26
C GLU A 49 20.59 -2.91 -13.73
N GLN A 50 20.50 -4.23 -13.51
CA GLN A 50 19.32 -4.84 -12.89
C GLN A 50 19.17 -4.43 -11.43
N TYR A 51 20.29 -4.33 -10.70
CA TYR A 51 20.29 -3.89 -9.31
C TYR A 51 19.98 -2.39 -9.20
N GLU A 52 20.56 -1.56 -10.08
CA GLU A 52 20.27 -0.12 -10.17
C GLU A 52 18.80 0.11 -10.50
N PHE A 53 18.25 -0.58 -11.49
CA PHE A 53 16.83 -0.53 -11.81
C PHE A 53 15.97 -0.90 -10.59
N LEU A 54 16.31 -1.99 -9.89
CA LEU A 54 15.61 -2.39 -8.67
C LEU A 54 15.66 -1.29 -7.61
N TYR A 55 16.82 -0.68 -7.40
CA TYR A 55 17.01 0.39 -6.43
C TYR A 55 16.13 1.62 -6.76
N HIS A 56 16.12 2.05 -8.02
CA HIS A 56 15.29 3.16 -8.48
C HIS A 56 13.79 2.85 -8.31
N ALA A 57 13.35 1.66 -8.75
CA ALA A 57 11.96 1.25 -8.63
C ALA A 57 11.50 1.24 -7.16
N VAL A 58 12.32 0.69 -6.27
CA VAL A 58 12.01 0.65 -4.83
C VAL A 58 11.95 2.05 -4.25
N THR A 59 12.92 2.92 -4.57
CA THR A 59 12.91 4.32 -4.11
C THR A 59 11.61 5.02 -4.50
N GLU A 60 11.18 4.87 -5.76
CA GLU A 60 9.93 5.46 -6.25
C GLU A 60 8.68 4.88 -5.54
N MET A 61 8.68 3.59 -5.20
CA MET A 61 7.59 2.96 -4.44
C MET A 61 7.48 3.56 -3.03
N PHE A 62 8.61 3.75 -2.33
CA PHE A 62 8.62 4.37 -1.01
C PHE A 62 8.18 5.83 -1.07
N ASP A 63 8.67 6.59 -2.06
CA ASP A 63 8.26 7.98 -2.25
C ASP A 63 6.75 8.09 -2.46
N LYS A 64 6.17 7.24 -3.32
CA LYS A 64 4.71 7.20 -3.54
C LYS A 64 3.95 6.90 -2.26
N GLU A 65 4.36 5.89 -1.50
CA GLU A 65 3.70 5.51 -0.24
C GLU A 65 3.74 6.65 0.79
N LEU A 66 4.88 7.34 0.89
CA LEU A 66 5.05 8.50 1.77
C LEU A 66 4.22 9.70 1.32
N GLN A 67 4.15 9.99 0.01
CA GLN A 67 3.34 11.07 -0.53
C GLN A 67 1.84 10.79 -0.38
N THR A 68 1.41 9.54 -0.59
CA THR A 68 0.03 9.11 -0.31
C THR A 68 -0.31 9.37 1.15
N SER A 69 0.55 8.94 2.08
CA SER A 69 0.37 9.20 3.52
C SER A 69 0.27 10.70 3.84
N ARG A 70 1.13 11.53 3.22
CA ARG A 70 1.12 12.99 3.38
C ARG A 70 -0.11 13.69 2.79
N CYS A 71 -0.66 13.17 1.70
CA CYS A 71 -1.86 13.71 1.07
C CYS A 71 -3.11 13.51 1.94
N TYR A 72 -3.18 12.40 2.70
CA TYR A 72 -4.27 12.12 3.64
C TYR A 72 -4.19 12.91 4.96
N GLU A 73 -3.07 13.53 5.30
CA GLU A 73 -3.01 14.43 6.47
C GLU A 73 -3.76 15.74 6.22
N ASN A 74 -3.82 16.23 4.98
CA ASN A 74 -4.59 17.42 4.61
C ASN A 74 -6.11 17.20 4.55
N LEU A 75 -6.59 15.95 4.68
CA LEU A 75 -8.03 15.63 4.76
C LEU A 75 -8.54 15.54 6.21
N LYS A 76 -7.66 15.63 7.21
CA LYS A 76 -8.06 15.58 8.62
C LYS A 76 -8.42 16.94 9.21
N GLU A 77 -8.13 18.03 8.50
CA GLU A 77 -8.60 19.38 8.82
C GLU A 77 -9.77 19.76 7.92
N ASP A 78 -10.96 19.19 8.19
CA ASP A 78 -12.18 19.96 8.40
C ASP A 78 -13.33 18.99 8.71
N LYS A 79 -13.65 18.82 9.99
CA LYS A 79 -14.92 18.21 10.43
C LYS A 79 -16.01 19.26 10.63
N SER A 80 -15.91 20.43 10.01
CA SER A 80 -17.08 21.24 9.77
C SER A 80 -17.84 20.66 8.58
N PRO A 81 -19.11 20.29 8.71
CA PRO A 81 -19.91 19.99 7.53
C PRO A 81 -19.89 21.21 6.61
N LEU A 82 -19.44 21.03 5.37
CA LEU A 82 -19.35 22.06 4.31
C LEU A 82 -20.69 22.76 4.00
N TYR A 83 -21.79 22.26 4.57
CA TYR A 83 -23.11 22.86 4.54
C TYR A 83 -23.72 22.78 5.94
N ASP A 84 -24.13 23.91 6.52
CA ASP A 84 -24.66 24.01 7.89
C ASP A 84 -25.85 23.05 8.14
N ASP A 85 -26.62 22.73 7.09
CA ASP A 85 -27.86 21.94 7.20
C ASP A 85 -27.64 20.41 7.27
N ALA A 86 -26.41 19.92 7.01
CA ALA A 86 -26.12 18.47 7.08
C ALA A 86 -26.30 17.91 8.51
N THR A 87 -26.17 18.76 9.53
CA THR A 87 -26.41 18.44 10.94
C THR A 87 -27.89 18.07 11.18
N SER A 88 -28.80 18.72 10.45
CA SER A 88 -30.24 18.48 10.51
C SER A 88 -30.63 17.15 9.86
N VAL A 89 -29.97 16.78 8.76
CA VAL A 89 -30.19 15.51 8.06
C VAL A 89 -29.70 14.32 8.89
N LEU A 90 -28.53 14.44 9.52
CA LEU A 90 -27.98 13.38 10.37
C LEU A 90 -28.77 13.19 11.66
N SER A 91 -29.33 14.27 12.23
CA SER A 91 -30.23 14.18 13.38
C SER A 91 -31.56 13.54 12.97
N ALA A 92 -32.10 13.86 11.79
CA ALA A 92 -33.32 13.26 11.26
C ALA A 92 -33.18 11.76 10.96
N LEU A 93 -32.05 11.32 10.38
CA LEU A 93 -31.78 9.91 10.13
C LEU A 93 -31.63 9.09 11.43
N ARG A 94 -31.16 9.71 12.52
CA ARG A 94 -31.10 9.08 13.85
C ARG A 94 -32.47 8.90 14.49
N GLN A 95 -33.47 9.69 14.10
CA GLN A 95 -34.84 9.57 14.59
C GLN A 95 -35.69 8.57 13.79
N LEU A 96 -35.16 8.03 12.68
CA LEU A 96 -35.90 7.02 11.92
C LEU A 96 -35.95 5.71 12.72
N PRO A 97 -37.14 5.13 12.96
CA PRO A 97 -37.23 3.82 13.60
C PRO A 97 -36.51 2.76 12.74
N PRO A 98 -35.87 1.75 13.37
CA PRO A 98 -35.18 0.69 12.64
C PRO A 98 -36.18 -0.03 11.74
N GLN A 99 -35.96 0.06 10.43
CA GLN A 99 -36.79 -0.62 9.45
C GLN A 99 -36.65 -2.13 9.62
N ARG A 100 -37.67 -2.78 10.17
CA ARG A 100 -37.79 -4.24 10.20
C ARG A 100 -37.86 -4.74 8.76
N LYS A 101 -36.79 -5.37 8.28
CA LYS A 101 -36.78 -6.11 7.01
C LYS A 101 -37.85 -7.21 7.11
N LYS A 102 -38.96 -7.10 6.37
CA LYS A 102 -39.93 -8.19 6.24
C LYS A 102 -39.24 -9.35 5.50
N PRO A 103 -39.29 -10.59 6.02
CA PRO A 103 -38.72 -11.72 5.32
C PRO A 103 -39.49 -11.99 4.02
N PRO A 104 -38.82 -12.51 2.97
CA PRO A 104 -39.44 -12.80 1.69
C PRO A 104 -40.51 -13.90 1.85
N ALA A 105 -41.67 -13.68 1.23
CA ALA A 105 -42.72 -14.68 1.15
C ALA A 105 -42.25 -15.90 0.33
N ARG A 106 -42.63 -17.08 0.81
CA ARG A 106 -42.28 -18.39 0.25
C ARG A 106 -42.94 -18.64 -1.10
#